data_AF-A0A3M1B4Z5-F1
#
_entry.id   AF-A0A3M1B4Z5-F1
#
_cell.length_a   1.000
_cell.length_b   1.000
_cell.length_c   1.000
_cell.angle_alpha   90.00
_cell.angle_beta   90.00
_cell.angle_gamma   90.00
#
_symmetry.space_group_name_H-M   'P 1'
#
loop_
_entity.id
_entity.type
_entity.pdbx_description
1 polymer ?
#
loop_
_entity_poly.entity_id
_entity_poly.type
_entity_poly.pdbx_seq_one_letter_code
_entity_poly.pdbx_strand_id
1 'polypeptide(L)'
;MSLRIWLKRIVVYGILSFGALVVLLPLFWMVLIAFKRGGYALEPELLPPSYRLVATQTFWRPKEGRGYIFFEYRPSSEDGEVHRVFVQGKFYDPFLTVNIEMKWWLDRWVAYIPNVLPGRYAYRFFINGSRHIPDPLNPPREGEFSWIEVGVGRNVNGSISHPIEIEGDRIVFYFDRRILREGFPAPCLRLDQRVLEFSQVGSKFRLMVPFPEGRDRVQVQLLYPLSFWEGVKEVYTLENFERVWKNSAFPFGSFFLNSFVVAFFSAILTVILCTFAGYAFAKKDFYGKKFLFVLFLSSMMVPGIIFMVPQFAIVNRLGWINTYQGMIVPHLANVFGLYLMRGYIEAIPHSLFEAAEIDGANEWQIFRFVLIPLCLPMMATLFLLTFVGQWSNFLWQLIVNTPDSPYRTLPVGLALFRGQYQQNWELLMAGACFSVLPIAILFLVAQRFFIEGMTRGAVKG
;
A
#
# COMPACT_ATOMS: atom_id res chain seq x y z
N MET A 1 4.61 -48.76 -7.14
CA MET A 1 3.68 -47.80 -6.51
C MET A 1 2.64 -47.42 -7.56
N SER A 2 1.34 -47.69 -7.35
CA SER A 2 0.35 -47.59 -8.45
C SER A 2 0.01 -46.14 -8.82
N LEU A 3 -0.15 -45.86 -10.12
CA LEU A 3 -0.54 -44.54 -10.68
C LEU A 3 -1.76 -43.94 -9.96
N ARG A 4 -2.67 -44.79 -9.48
CA ARG A 4 -3.87 -44.44 -8.73
C ARG A 4 -3.57 -43.83 -7.35
N ILE A 5 -2.52 -44.29 -6.67
CA ILE A 5 -2.07 -43.75 -5.38
C ILE A 5 -1.39 -42.39 -5.59
N TRP A 6 -0.62 -42.26 -6.68
CA TRP A 6 0.04 -41.00 -7.03
C TRP A 6 -0.97 -39.90 -7.39
N LEU A 7 -1.98 -40.22 -8.21
CA LEU A 7 -3.07 -39.27 -8.52
C LEU A 7 -3.85 -38.84 -7.28
N LYS A 8 -4.20 -39.78 -6.39
CA LYS A 8 -4.88 -39.44 -5.12
C LYS A 8 -4.05 -38.50 -4.25
N ARG A 9 -2.73 -38.71 -4.17
CA ARG A 9 -1.83 -37.82 -3.44
C ARG A 9 -1.79 -36.42 -4.05
N ILE A 10 -1.71 -36.31 -5.38
CA ILE A 10 -1.73 -35.00 -6.06
C ILE A 10 -3.03 -34.25 -5.77
N VAL A 11 -4.17 -34.92 -5.84
CA VAL A 11 -5.47 -34.28 -5.55
C VAL A 11 -5.51 -33.81 -4.10
N VAL A 12 -5.08 -34.66 -3.15
CA VAL A 12 -5.05 -34.30 -1.72
C VAL A 12 -4.09 -33.15 -1.45
N TYR A 13 -2.84 -33.21 -1.96
CA TYR A 13 -1.89 -32.11 -1.80
C TYR A 13 -2.36 -30.84 -2.49
N GLY A 14 -2.97 -30.95 -3.67
CA GLY A 14 -3.58 -29.82 -4.36
C GLY A 14 -4.66 -29.13 -3.53
N ILE A 15 -5.57 -29.89 -2.91
CA ILE A 15 -6.62 -29.35 -2.03
C ILE A 15 -6.01 -28.72 -0.76
N LEU A 16 -5.05 -29.39 -0.12
CA LEU A 16 -4.39 -28.88 1.09
C LEU A 16 -3.60 -27.59 0.81
N SER A 17 -2.85 -27.55 -0.29
CA SER A 17 -2.10 -26.36 -0.72
C SER A 17 -3.04 -25.23 -1.15
N PHE A 18 -4.16 -25.55 -1.80
CA PHE A 18 -5.17 -24.55 -2.17
C PHE A 18 -5.77 -23.87 -0.94
N GLY A 19 -6.09 -24.64 0.11
CA GLY A 19 -6.55 -24.09 1.38
C GLY A 19 -5.55 -23.11 1.98
N ALA A 20 -4.26 -23.48 2.01
CA ALA A 20 -3.21 -22.59 2.50
C ALA A 20 -3.07 -21.32 1.65
N LEU A 21 -3.15 -21.43 0.32
CA LEU A 21 -3.10 -20.29 -0.59
C LEU A 21 -4.27 -19.32 -0.37
N VAL A 22 -5.49 -19.83 -0.20
CA VAL A 22 -6.68 -19.00 0.05
C VAL A 22 -6.55 -18.23 1.37
N VAL A 23 -5.99 -18.84 2.41
CA VAL A 23 -5.77 -18.19 3.71
C VAL A 23 -4.68 -17.11 3.62
N LEU A 24 -3.64 -17.33 2.81
CA LEU A 24 -2.54 -16.37 2.64
C LEU A 24 -2.85 -15.27 1.63
N LEU A 25 -3.84 -15.45 0.75
CA LEU A 25 -4.15 -14.52 -0.32
C LEU A 25 -4.43 -13.09 0.18
N PRO A 26 -5.22 -12.85 1.24
CA PRO A 26 -5.45 -11.49 1.75
C PRO A 26 -4.17 -10.84 2.28
N LEU A 27 -3.32 -11.62 2.97
CA LEU A 27 -2.04 -11.13 3.49
C LEU A 27 -1.09 -10.79 2.35
N PHE A 28 -0.98 -11.68 1.35
CA PHE A 28 -0.19 -11.45 0.15
C PHE A 28 -0.64 -10.19 -0.58
N TRP A 29 -1.95 -10.02 -0.77
CA TRP A 29 -2.52 -8.85 -1.44
C TRP A 29 -2.30 -7.56 -0.66
N MET A 30 -2.46 -7.61 0.67
CA MET A 30 -2.15 -6.49 1.58
C MET A 30 -0.70 -6.07 1.45
N VAL A 31 0.24 -7.02 1.54
CA VAL A 31 1.68 -6.74 1.39
C VAL A 31 1.95 -6.14 0.02
N LEU A 32 1.38 -6.71 -1.04
CA LEU A 32 1.58 -6.22 -2.40
C LEU A 32 1.11 -4.77 -2.57
N ILE A 33 -0.08 -4.42 -2.08
CA ILE A 33 -0.60 -3.04 -2.11
C ILE A 33 0.29 -2.09 -1.29
N ALA A 34 0.85 -2.54 -0.16
CA ALA A 34 1.75 -1.71 0.65
C ALA A 34 2.98 -1.23 -0.13
N PHE A 35 3.46 -2.03 -1.08
CA PHE A 35 4.55 -1.64 -1.98
C PHE A 35 4.08 -0.85 -3.19
N LYS A 36 2.78 -0.81 -3.52
CA LYS A 36 2.31 -0.05 -4.70
C LYS A 36 2.45 1.45 -4.50
N ARG A 37 2.82 2.18 -5.54
CA ARG A 37 2.91 3.64 -5.54
C ARG A 37 1.51 4.25 -5.46
N GLY A 38 1.40 5.46 -4.92
CA GLY A 38 0.11 6.15 -4.75
C GLY A 38 -0.69 6.22 -6.06
N GLY A 39 -1.96 5.81 -6.00
CA GLY A 39 -2.87 5.75 -7.15
C GLY A 39 -2.98 4.35 -7.78
N TYR A 40 -2.05 3.45 -7.50
CA TYR A 40 -2.04 2.08 -8.02
C TYR A 40 -2.71 1.06 -7.07
N ALA A 41 -3.08 1.42 -5.84
CA ALA A 41 -3.61 0.47 -4.85
C ALA A 41 -4.85 -0.31 -5.32
N LEU A 42 -5.76 0.35 -6.03
CA LEU A 42 -7.02 -0.25 -6.50
C LEU A 42 -6.89 -0.89 -7.88
N GLU A 43 -5.74 -0.75 -8.54
CA GLU A 43 -5.52 -1.40 -9.82
C GLU A 43 -5.35 -2.92 -9.60
N PRO A 44 -6.16 -3.76 -10.28
CA PRO A 44 -6.12 -5.21 -10.11
C PRO A 44 -4.85 -5.84 -10.71
N GLU A 45 -4.10 -5.07 -11.48
CA GLU A 45 -2.91 -5.53 -12.19
C GLU A 45 -1.77 -5.77 -11.19
N LEU A 46 -1.30 -7.02 -11.18
CA LEU A 46 -0.19 -7.48 -10.34
C LEU A 46 1.17 -7.30 -11.04
N LEU A 47 1.14 -7.43 -12.36
CA LEU A 47 2.28 -7.15 -13.22
C LEU A 47 2.30 -5.66 -13.55
N PRO A 48 3.49 -5.09 -13.75
CA PRO A 48 3.56 -3.70 -14.12
C PRO A 48 2.96 -3.44 -15.49
N PRO A 49 2.50 -2.21 -15.78
CA PRO A 49 2.00 -1.88 -17.08
C PRO A 49 3.13 -2.09 -18.10
N SER A 50 2.78 -2.68 -19.24
CA SER A 50 3.70 -2.83 -20.37
C SER A 50 4.08 -1.49 -20.98
N TYR A 51 3.32 -0.43 -20.67
CA TYR A 51 3.56 0.91 -21.17
C TYR A 51 3.31 1.99 -20.13
N ARG A 52 4.14 3.03 -20.17
CA ARG A 52 3.96 4.28 -19.43
C ARG A 52 3.21 5.31 -20.27
N LEU A 53 2.17 5.91 -19.71
CA LEU A 53 1.51 7.07 -20.33
C LEU A 53 2.44 8.28 -20.21
N VAL A 54 2.85 8.86 -21.33
CA VAL A 54 3.71 10.04 -21.36
C VAL A 54 2.94 11.32 -21.63
N ALA A 55 1.94 11.27 -22.50
CA ALA A 55 1.10 12.43 -22.79
C ALA A 55 -0.25 12.04 -23.34
N THR A 56 -1.22 12.94 -23.19
CA THR A 56 -2.55 12.82 -23.81
C THR A 56 -2.82 14.08 -24.62
N GLN A 57 -3.11 13.90 -25.91
CA GLN A 57 -3.45 14.99 -26.83
C GLN A 57 -4.86 14.80 -27.37
N THR A 58 -5.60 15.89 -27.58
CA THR A 58 -6.93 15.86 -28.20
C THR A 58 -6.88 16.53 -29.56
N PHE A 59 -7.39 15.85 -30.58
CA PHE A 59 -7.57 16.34 -31.93
C PHE A 59 -9.04 16.48 -32.24
N TRP A 60 -9.40 17.41 -33.11
CA TRP A 60 -10.78 17.65 -33.51
C TRP A 60 -10.92 17.40 -35.00
N ARG A 61 -12.05 16.83 -35.40
CA ARG A 61 -12.37 16.58 -36.81
C ARG A 61 -12.52 17.93 -37.52
N PRO A 62 -11.85 18.12 -38.67
CA PRO A 62 -11.98 19.34 -39.45
C PRO A 62 -13.37 19.43 -40.10
N LYS A 63 -13.96 20.63 -40.09
CA LYS A 63 -15.18 20.97 -40.84
C LYS A 63 -14.82 21.37 -42.26
N GLU A 64 -15.68 21.06 -43.23
CA GLU A 64 -15.48 21.40 -44.64
C GLU A 64 -15.14 22.89 -44.84
N GLY A 65 -14.13 23.16 -45.67
CA GLY A 65 -13.68 24.52 -45.98
C GLY A 65 -12.89 25.22 -44.87
N ARG A 66 -12.59 24.56 -43.74
CA ARG A 66 -11.80 25.12 -42.63
C ARG A 66 -10.46 24.38 -42.47
N GLY A 67 -9.42 25.12 -42.09
CA GLY A 67 -8.07 24.63 -41.82
C GLY A 67 -7.78 24.46 -40.32
N TYR A 68 -6.52 24.23 -39.99
CA TYR A 68 -6.02 24.15 -38.63
C TYR A 68 -4.75 24.99 -38.47
N ILE A 69 -4.50 25.45 -37.25
CA ILE A 69 -3.23 26.07 -36.86
C ILE A 69 -2.55 25.19 -35.83
N PHE A 70 -1.27 24.91 -36.06
CA PHE A 70 -0.41 24.21 -35.13
C PHE A 70 0.71 25.14 -34.67
N PHE A 71 0.90 25.21 -33.37
CA PHE A 71 1.98 25.96 -32.75
C PHE A 71 2.92 25.00 -32.04
N GLU A 72 4.21 25.16 -32.29
CA GLU A 72 5.28 24.36 -31.67
C GLU A 72 6.35 25.31 -31.12
N TYR A 73 6.79 25.06 -29.89
CA TYR A 73 7.92 25.77 -29.29
C TYR A 73 8.79 24.78 -28.53
N ARG A 74 10.04 24.61 -28.95
CA ARG A 74 11.03 23.78 -28.27
C ARG A 74 11.98 24.69 -27.50
N PRO A 75 12.09 24.55 -26.17
CA PRO A 75 12.99 25.37 -25.39
C PRO A 75 14.45 25.02 -25.72
N SER A 76 15.27 26.04 -25.89
CA SER A 76 16.72 25.93 -25.99
C SER A 76 17.33 25.80 -24.59
N SER A 77 18.58 25.34 -24.48
CA SER A 77 19.32 25.34 -23.21
C SER A 77 19.56 26.76 -22.65
N GLU A 78 19.40 27.79 -23.48
CA GLU A 78 19.60 29.19 -23.13
C GLU A 78 18.32 29.84 -22.59
N ASP A 79 17.15 29.22 -22.77
CA ASP A 79 15.83 29.77 -22.41
C ASP A 79 15.50 29.65 -20.90
N GLY A 80 16.40 29.06 -20.09
CA GLY A 80 16.19 28.83 -18.67
C GLY A 80 15.07 27.82 -18.35
N GLU A 81 14.53 27.85 -17.13
CA GLU A 81 13.38 27.00 -16.75
C GLU A 81 12.08 27.57 -17.32
N VAL A 82 11.48 26.86 -18.29
CA VAL A 82 10.17 27.22 -18.87
C VAL A 82 9.03 26.59 -18.06
N HIS A 83 8.23 27.43 -17.40
CA HIS A 83 7.09 27.00 -16.58
C HIS A 83 5.75 27.08 -17.34
N ARG A 84 5.57 28.07 -18.22
CA ARG A 84 4.32 28.25 -18.98
C ARG A 84 4.57 28.90 -20.34
N VAL A 85 3.90 28.37 -21.36
CA VAL A 85 3.90 28.95 -22.71
C VAL A 85 2.48 29.05 -23.23
N PHE A 86 2.12 30.20 -23.79
CA PHE A 86 0.83 30.40 -24.44
C PHE A 86 0.96 31.27 -25.69
N VAL A 87 -0.01 31.11 -26.59
CA VAL A 87 -0.11 31.89 -27.82
C VAL A 87 -1.36 32.76 -27.77
N GLN A 88 -1.22 34.02 -28.18
CA GLN A 88 -2.31 34.98 -28.28
C GLN A 88 -2.50 35.38 -29.74
N GLY A 89 -3.72 35.31 -30.25
CA GLY A 89 -4.02 35.74 -31.63
C GLY A 89 -5.51 35.69 -31.96
N LYS A 90 -5.86 36.15 -33.16
CA LYS A 90 -7.26 36.31 -33.62
C LYS A 90 -7.67 35.19 -34.57
N PHE A 91 -7.84 33.97 -34.06
CA PHE A 91 -7.88 32.76 -34.90
C PHE A 91 -9.26 32.37 -35.43
N TYR A 92 -10.33 32.65 -34.70
CA TYR A 92 -11.69 32.23 -35.08
C TYR A 92 -12.54 33.39 -35.62
N ASP A 93 -12.37 34.57 -35.02
CA ASP A 93 -13.05 35.80 -35.39
C ASP A 93 -11.98 36.92 -35.47
N PRO A 94 -11.89 37.67 -36.58
CA PRO A 94 -10.94 38.78 -36.74
C PRO A 94 -11.00 39.83 -35.63
N PHE A 95 -12.08 39.90 -34.86
CA PHE A 95 -12.26 40.83 -33.76
C PHE A 95 -11.96 40.22 -32.38
N LEU A 96 -11.91 38.88 -32.28
CA LEU A 96 -11.73 38.17 -31.01
C LEU A 96 -10.31 37.66 -30.84
N THR A 97 -9.58 38.23 -29.88
CA THR A 97 -8.28 37.71 -29.46
C THR A 97 -8.47 36.52 -28.51
N VAL A 98 -7.82 35.41 -28.80
CA VAL A 98 -7.87 34.17 -28.01
C VAL A 98 -6.48 33.87 -27.46
N ASN A 99 -6.42 33.56 -26.17
CA ASN A 99 -5.22 33.04 -25.51
C ASN A 99 -5.33 31.52 -25.41
N ILE A 100 -4.30 30.81 -25.85
CA ILE A 100 -4.29 29.36 -25.87
C ILE A 100 -3.06 28.88 -25.12
N GLU A 101 -3.31 28.24 -23.98
CA GLU A 101 -2.28 27.56 -23.22
C GLU A 101 -1.76 26.38 -24.03
N MET A 102 -0.45 26.36 -24.26
CA MET A 102 0.20 25.25 -24.92
C MET A 102 0.37 24.10 -23.92
N LYS A 103 0.38 22.86 -24.42
CA LYS A 103 0.64 21.68 -23.60
C LYS A 103 2.03 21.16 -23.86
N TRP A 104 2.73 20.74 -22.79
CA TRP A 104 4.01 20.08 -22.93
C TRP A 104 3.84 18.68 -23.50
N TRP A 105 4.54 18.39 -24.61
CA TRP A 105 4.51 17.11 -25.30
C TRP A 105 5.89 16.79 -25.88
N LEU A 106 6.43 15.61 -25.56
CA LEU A 106 7.62 15.05 -26.20
C LEU A 106 8.94 15.85 -26.15
N ASP A 107 9.05 16.91 -25.33
CA ASP A 107 10.16 17.89 -25.21
C ASP A 107 9.87 19.31 -25.72
N ARG A 108 8.62 19.58 -26.07
CA ARG A 108 8.21 20.87 -26.64
C ARG A 108 6.82 21.25 -26.18
N TRP A 109 6.53 22.54 -26.24
CA TRP A 109 5.20 23.08 -26.06
C TRP A 109 4.43 23.03 -27.37
N VAL A 110 3.19 22.57 -27.32
CA VAL A 110 2.35 22.39 -28.51
C VAL A 110 0.94 22.91 -28.28
N ALA A 111 0.40 23.65 -29.25
CA ALA A 111 -1.01 24.01 -29.29
C ALA A 111 -1.62 23.68 -30.65
N TYR A 112 -2.87 23.23 -30.62
CA TYR A 112 -3.64 22.84 -31.80
C TYR A 112 -4.96 23.62 -31.82
N ILE A 113 -5.22 24.29 -32.94
CA ILE A 113 -6.42 25.10 -33.17
C ILE A 113 -7.15 24.54 -34.38
N PRO A 114 -8.26 23.81 -34.19
CA PRO A 114 -9.04 23.28 -35.30
C PRO A 114 -9.97 24.33 -35.91
N ASN A 115 -10.52 24.04 -37.09
CA ASN A 115 -11.67 24.75 -37.66
C ASN A 115 -11.46 26.27 -37.85
N VAL A 116 -10.25 26.65 -38.25
CA VAL A 116 -9.85 28.02 -38.57
C VAL A 116 -10.26 28.35 -40.00
N LEU A 117 -10.77 29.55 -40.27
CA LEU A 117 -11.09 29.95 -41.65
C LEU A 117 -9.80 30.11 -42.48
N PRO A 118 -9.84 29.92 -43.80
CA PRO A 118 -8.71 30.27 -44.64
C PRO A 118 -8.41 31.76 -44.54
N GLY A 119 -7.14 32.13 -44.40
CA GLY A 119 -6.74 33.52 -44.24
C GLY A 119 -5.40 33.71 -43.55
N ARG A 120 -4.99 34.96 -43.41
CA ARG A 120 -3.74 35.35 -42.76
C ARG A 120 -4.02 35.84 -41.34
N TYR A 121 -3.35 35.23 -40.37
CA TYR A 121 -3.58 35.42 -38.95
C TYR A 121 -2.35 35.97 -38.25
N ALA A 122 -2.54 36.98 -37.41
CA ALA A 122 -1.51 37.51 -36.54
C ALA A 122 -1.52 36.79 -35.19
N TYR A 123 -0.35 36.44 -34.67
CA TYR A 123 -0.18 35.80 -33.36
C TYR A 123 1.08 36.28 -32.64
N ARG A 124 1.14 36.03 -31.33
CA ARG A 124 2.29 36.31 -30.45
C ARG A 124 2.50 35.15 -29.47
N PHE A 125 3.74 34.81 -29.18
CA PHE A 125 4.10 33.87 -28.12
C PHE A 125 4.51 34.59 -26.84
N PHE A 126 4.17 33.99 -25.71
CA PHE A 126 4.56 34.44 -24.38
C PHE A 126 5.17 33.28 -23.61
N ILE A 127 6.37 33.47 -23.06
CA ILE A 127 7.13 32.46 -22.34
C ILE A 127 7.40 33.01 -20.93
N ASN A 128 6.90 32.34 -19.88
CA ASN A 128 7.10 32.74 -18.48
C ASN A 128 6.62 34.15 -18.05
N GLY A 129 6.01 34.95 -18.91
CA GLY A 129 5.28 36.16 -18.53
C GLY A 129 6.10 37.45 -18.33
N SER A 130 7.43 37.46 -18.57
CA SER A 130 8.22 38.71 -18.58
C SER A 130 9.64 38.61 -19.18
N ARG A 131 9.85 39.41 -20.25
CA ARG A 131 11.07 40.00 -20.88
C ARG A 131 12.40 39.21 -20.90
N HIS A 132 12.65 38.60 -22.08
CA HIS A 132 13.77 38.82 -23.03
C HIS A 132 14.67 37.59 -23.33
N ILE A 133 14.89 37.31 -24.63
CA ILE A 133 15.83 36.33 -25.23
C ILE A 133 16.40 36.94 -26.54
N PRO A 134 17.65 36.62 -26.98
CA PRO A 134 17.98 36.63 -28.41
C PRO A 134 18.59 35.32 -28.98
N ASP A 135 17.85 34.78 -29.96
CA ASP A 135 18.13 34.06 -31.24
C ASP A 135 19.40 33.20 -31.49
N PRO A 136 19.23 32.09 -32.23
CA PRO A 136 19.87 32.03 -33.54
C PRO A 136 19.01 31.37 -34.65
N LEU A 137 18.52 32.22 -35.56
CA LEU A 137 17.99 31.93 -36.91
C LEU A 137 16.46 31.74 -37.07
N ASN A 138 15.70 32.53 -36.30
CA ASN A 138 14.37 33.12 -36.62
C ASN A 138 13.06 32.34 -36.33
N PRO A 139 12.79 31.92 -35.08
CA PRO A 139 11.43 31.77 -34.54
C PRO A 139 10.80 33.14 -34.14
N PRO A 140 9.46 33.23 -34.01
CA PRO A 140 8.76 34.45 -33.59
C PRO A 140 9.23 34.93 -32.21
N ARG A 141 9.74 36.17 -32.13
CA ARG A 141 10.24 36.77 -30.87
C ARG A 141 9.13 36.90 -29.83
N GLU A 142 9.48 36.76 -28.55
CA GLU A 142 8.53 36.87 -27.45
C GLU A 142 7.77 38.21 -27.52
N GLY A 143 6.44 38.14 -27.54
CA GLY A 143 5.57 39.31 -27.61
C GLY A 143 5.53 40.03 -28.97
N GLU A 144 6.32 39.62 -29.96
CA GLU A 144 6.27 40.21 -31.31
C GLU A 144 5.17 39.57 -32.17
N PHE A 145 4.62 40.38 -33.08
CA PHE A 145 3.63 39.91 -34.04
C PHE A 145 4.28 39.08 -35.14
N SER A 146 3.82 37.86 -35.27
CA SER A 146 4.12 36.97 -36.39
C SER A 146 2.85 36.59 -37.13
N TRP A 147 3.00 36.16 -38.37
CA TRP A 147 1.88 35.89 -39.27
C TRP A 147 1.91 34.45 -39.74
N ILE A 148 0.76 33.79 -39.72
CA ILE A 148 0.55 32.46 -40.30
C ILE A 148 -0.55 32.53 -41.34
N GLU A 149 -0.37 31.81 -42.44
CA GLU A 149 -1.34 31.71 -43.53
C GLU A 149 -1.99 30.32 -43.52
N VAL A 150 -3.32 30.29 -43.56
CA VAL A 150 -4.13 29.07 -43.52
C VAL A 150 -4.85 28.93 -44.87
N GLY A 151 -4.56 27.84 -45.60
CA GLY A 151 -5.14 27.55 -46.92
C GLY A 151 -6.38 26.65 -46.89
N VAL A 152 -7.01 26.46 -48.05
CA VAL A 152 -8.13 25.52 -48.26
C VAL A 152 -7.58 24.15 -48.67
N GLY A 153 -7.82 23.11 -47.87
CA GLY A 153 -7.61 21.71 -48.27
C GLY A 153 -6.16 21.22 -48.42
N ARG A 154 -5.13 22.07 -48.32
CA ARG A 154 -3.72 21.70 -48.14
C ARG A 154 -2.99 22.76 -47.33
N ASN A 155 -2.23 22.31 -46.33
CA ASN A 155 -1.44 23.16 -45.45
C ASN A 155 -0.03 23.33 -46.01
N VAL A 156 0.35 24.58 -46.25
CA VAL A 156 1.72 24.99 -46.54
C VAL A 156 1.84 26.38 -45.91
N ASN A 157 2.74 26.67 -44.98
CA ASN A 157 4.17 26.79 -45.31
C ASN A 157 5.08 26.91 -44.06
N GLY A 158 6.34 26.50 -44.24
CA GLY A 158 7.47 27.20 -43.63
C GLY A 158 8.19 26.55 -42.44
N SER A 159 8.91 25.47 -42.70
CA SER A 159 9.99 24.92 -41.85
C SER A 159 9.61 24.35 -40.47
N ILE A 160 10.48 23.45 -40.02
CA ILE A 160 10.43 22.65 -38.79
C ILE A 160 9.55 21.39 -38.90
N SER A 161 10.18 20.26 -38.66
CA SER A 161 9.64 18.90 -38.72
C SER A 161 8.42 18.70 -37.82
N HIS A 162 7.21 18.71 -38.39
CA HIS A 162 5.98 18.48 -37.65
C HIS A 162 5.82 16.98 -37.33
N PRO A 163 5.59 16.62 -36.06
CA PRO A 163 5.33 15.23 -35.69
C PRO A 163 3.88 14.79 -35.90
N ILE A 164 2.97 15.67 -36.33
CA ILE A 164 1.56 15.37 -36.57
C ILE A 164 1.05 16.17 -37.77
N GLU A 165 0.36 15.49 -38.67
CA GLU A 165 -0.32 16.06 -39.83
C GLU A 165 -1.77 15.54 -39.89
N ILE A 166 -2.73 16.34 -40.37
CA ILE A 166 -4.10 15.87 -40.60
C ILE A 166 -4.34 15.87 -42.10
N GLU A 167 -4.45 14.67 -42.68
CA GLU A 167 -4.70 14.43 -44.11
C GLU A 167 -6.16 13.95 -44.27
N GLY A 168 -7.08 14.86 -44.61
CA GLY A 168 -8.50 14.53 -44.76
C GLY A 168 -9.14 14.09 -43.42
N ASP A 169 -9.74 12.89 -43.39
CA ASP A 169 -10.34 12.29 -42.17
C ASP A 169 -9.35 11.38 -41.40
N ARG A 170 -8.04 11.64 -41.52
CA ARG A 170 -7.00 10.85 -40.86
C ARG A 170 -5.95 11.75 -40.21
N ILE A 171 -5.52 11.35 -39.02
CA ILE A 171 -4.42 11.95 -38.29
C ILE A 171 -3.17 11.12 -38.55
N VAL A 172 -2.11 11.74 -39.04
CA VAL A 172 -0.84 11.11 -39.34
C VAL A 172 0.19 11.58 -38.33
N PHE A 173 0.75 10.65 -37.57
CA PHE A 173 1.84 10.90 -36.64
C PHE A 173 3.17 10.56 -37.31
N TYR A 174 4.17 11.43 -37.13
CA TYR A 174 5.52 11.28 -37.62
C TYR A 174 6.51 11.45 -36.47
N PHE A 175 7.43 10.51 -36.27
CA PHE A 175 8.52 10.66 -35.32
C PHE A 175 9.88 10.46 -36.01
N ASP A 176 10.79 11.43 -35.85
CA ASP A 176 12.18 11.26 -36.26
C ASP A 176 12.87 10.32 -35.26
N ARG A 177 13.62 9.35 -35.79
CA ARG A 177 14.40 8.39 -34.98
C ARG A 177 15.36 9.08 -34.01
N ARG A 178 15.80 10.31 -34.28
CA ARG A 178 16.67 11.10 -33.39
C ARG A 178 15.98 11.62 -32.12
N ILE A 179 14.66 11.76 -32.13
CA ILE A 179 13.87 12.17 -30.96
C ILE A 179 13.66 10.98 -30.01
N LEU A 180 13.63 9.77 -30.58
CA LEU A 180 13.66 8.53 -29.80
C LEU A 180 15.12 8.33 -29.36
N ARG A 181 15.39 8.52 -28.07
CA ARG A 181 16.72 8.30 -27.49
C ARG A 181 17.29 6.96 -27.99
N GLU A 182 18.59 6.91 -28.25
CA GLU A 182 19.23 5.69 -28.77
C GLU A 182 18.92 4.49 -27.88
N GLY A 183 18.34 3.43 -28.46
CA GLY A 183 18.04 2.18 -27.77
C GLY A 183 16.59 1.98 -27.27
N PHE A 184 15.69 2.96 -27.43
CA PHE A 184 14.29 2.79 -27.00
C PHE A 184 13.42 2.10 -28.07
N PRO A 185 12.43 1.25 -27.68
CA PRO A 185 11.49 0.67 -28.62
C PRO A 185 10.56 1.75 -29.19
N ALA A 186 9.97 1.50 -30.36
CA ALA A 186 9.07 2.46 -30.99
C ALA A 186 7.92 2.85 -30.02
N PRO A 187 7.58 4.15 -29.90
CA PRO A 187 6.46 4.57 -29.08
C PRO A 187 5.17 3.93 -29.62
N CYS A 188 4.16 3.78 -28.78
CA CYS A 188 2.84 3.31 -29.22
C CYS A 188 1.80 4.39 -28.97
N LEU A 189 0.74 4.42 -29.76
CA LEU A 189 -0.40 5.30 -29.51
C LEU A 189 -1.60 4.48 -29.05
N ARG A 190 -2.23 4.88 -27.95
CA ARG A 190 -3.50 4.30 -27.52
C ARG A 190 -4.65 5.18 -28.00
N LEU A 191 -5.58 4.58 -28.72
CA LEU A 191 -6.79 5.19 -29.26
C LEU A 191 -7.97 4.27 -28.97
N ASP A 192 -8.99 4.76 -28.24
CA ASP A 192 -10.19 3.99 -27.91
C ASP A 192 -9.89 2.54 -27.46
N GLN A 193 -8.94 2.40 -26.52
CA GLN A 193 -8.44 1.13 -25.95
C GLN A 193 -7.57 0.25 -26.87
N ARG A 194 -7.37 0.61 -28.14
CA ARG A 194 -6.42 -0.07 -29.02
C ARG A 194 -5.05 0.58 -28.95
N VAL A 195 -4.02 -0.24 -28.76
CA VAL A 195 -2.62 0.21 -28.90
C VAL A 195 -2.22 0.02 -30.36
N LEU A 196 -1.81 1.11 -30.98
CA LEU A 196 -1.38 1.18 -32.37
C LEU A 196 0.14 1.36 -32.39
N GLU A 197 0.82 0.48 -33.11
CA GLU A 197 2.26 0.52 -33.31
C GLU A 197 2.60 1.34 -34.55
N PHE A 198 3.73 2.04 -34.50
CA PHE A 198 4.19 2.82 -35.63
C PHE A 198 4.86 1.93 -36.67
N SER A 199 4.56 2.18 -37.94
CA SER A 199 5.25 1.56 -39.05
C SER A 199 6.51 2.37 -39.40
N GLN A 200 7.64 1.71 -39.61
CA GLN A 200 8.87 2.38 -40.03
C GLN A 200 8.78 2.75 -41.52
N VAL A 201 9.02 4.02 -41.85
CA VAL A 201 9.07 4.54 -43.22
C VAL A 201 10.35 5.36 -43.37
N GLY A 202 11.40 4.74 -43.91
CA GLY A 202 12.73 5.35 -44.02
C GLY A 202 13.37 5.61 -42.66
N SER A 203 13.76 6.87 -42.40
CA SER A 203 14.33 7.32 -41.11
C SER A 203 13.27 7.79 -40.09
N LYS A 204 11.98 7.72 -40.44
CA LYS A 204 10.88 8.18 -39.60
C LYS A 204 9.92 7.02 -39.26
N PHE A 205 9.26 7.13 -38.12
CA PHE A 205 8.12 6.31 -37.76
C PHE A 205 6.83 7.03 -38.16
N ARG A 206 5.92 6.32 -38.84
CA ARG A 206 4.64 6.85 -39.29
C ARG A 206 3.50 6.01 -38.72
N LEU A 207 2.46 6.66 -38.21
CA LEU A 207 1.20 6.01 -37.84
C LEU A 207 0.03 6.84 -38.33
N MET A 208 -0.86 6.20 -39.09
CA MET A 208 -2.06 6.84 -39.62
C MET A 208 -3.28 6.32 -38.86
N VAL A 209 -4.05 7.24 -38.28
CA VAL A 209 -5.22 6.92 -37.46
C VAL A 209 -6.44 7.64 -38.04
N PRO A 210 -7.49 6.91 -38.47
CA PRO A 210 -8.74 7.55 -38.91
C PRO A 210 -9.48 8.19 -37.74
N PHE A 211 -10.23 9.27 -37.99
CA PHE A 211 -11.20 9.74 -37.01
C PHE A 211 -12.32 8.68 -36.86
N PRO A 212 -12.71 8.31 -35.63
CA PRO A 212 -13.83 7.41 -35.39
C PRO A 212 -15.11 7.94 -36.03
N GLU A 213 -15.89 7.05 -36.64
CA GLU A 213 -17.19 7.41 -37.22
C GLU A 213 -18.10 8.06 -36.17
N GLY A 214 -18.77 9.15 -36.55
CA GLY A 214 -19.69 9.89 -35.67
C GLY A 214 -19.04 10.69 -34.52
N ARG A 215 -17.70 10.75 -34.40
CA ARG A 215 -17.03 11.55 -33.36
C ARG A 215 -16.31 12.76 -33.93
N ASP A 216 -16.57 13.92 -33.34
CA ASP A 216 -15.91 15.20 -33.70
C ASP A 216 -14.53 15.39 -33.05
N ARG A 217 -14.13 14.51 -32.14
CA ARG A 217 -12.83 14.59 -31.46
C ARG A 217 -12.24 13.22 -31.18
N VAL A 218 -10.92 13.20 -31.11
CA VAL A 218 -10.10 12.03 -30.87
C VAL A 218 -9.07 12.35 -29.81
N GLN A 219 -9.06 11.56 -28.73
CA GLN A 219 -7.98 11.60 -27.75
C GLN A 219 -6.96 10.52 -28.07
N VAL A 220 -5.70 10.93 -28.11
CA VAL A 220 -4.57 10.05 -28.38
C VAL A 220 -3.64 10.10 -27.19
N GLN A 221 -3.36 8.91 -26.66
CA GLN A 221 -2.44 8.73 -25.54
C GLN A 221 -1.12 8.17 -26.07
N LEU A 222 -0.04 8.92 -25.87
CA LEU A 222 1.31 8.46 -26.21
C LEU A 222 1.84 7.56 -25.10
N LEU A 223 2.23 6.35 -25.50
CA LEU A 223 2.71 5.31 -24.62
C LEU A 223 4.17 5.00 -24.91
N TYR A 224 4.95 4.84 -23.85
CA TYR A 224 6.30 4.30 -23.93
C TYR A 224 6.34 2.88 -23.40
N PRO A 225 6.82 1.91 -24.19
CA PRO A 225 6.99 0.54 -23.71
C PRO A 225 8.02 0.52 -22.59
N LEU A 226 7.68 -0.16 -21.49
CA LEU A 226 8.57 -0.38 -20.38
C LEU A 226 9.12 -1.79 -20.45
N SER A 227 10.40 -1.96 -20.13
CA SER A 227 10.89 -3.27 -19.73
C SER A 227 10.19 -3.71 -18.45
N PHE A 228 10.14 -5.03 -18.22
CA PHE A 228 9.55 -5.60 -17.01
C PHE A 228 10.07 -4.93 -15.73
N TRP A 229 11.39 -4.74 -15.62
CA TRP A 229 12.01 -4.15 -14.43
C TRP A 229 11.73 -2.64 -14.27
N GLU A 230 11.61 -1.90 -15.36
CA GLU A 230 11.22 -0.48 -15.31
C GLU A 230 9.77 -0.34 -14.86
N GLY A 231 8.89 -1.18 -15.39
CA GLY A 231 7.50 -1.24 -14.94
C GLY A 231 7.39 -1.60 -13.45
N VAL A 232 8.15 -2.61 -12.98
CA VAL A 232 8.16 -2.98 -11.56
C VAL A 232 8.58 -1.79 -10.70
N LYS A 233 9.60 -1.02 -11.11
CA LYS A 233 10.04 0.18 -10.38
C LYS A 233 9.04 1.34 -10.44
N GLU A 234 8.21 1.40 -11.48
CA GLU A 234 7.16 2.41 -11.60
C GLU A 234 5.99 2.14 -10.65
N VAL A 235 5.60 0.86 -10.52
CA VAL A 235 4.47 0.45 -9.68
C VAL A 235 4.88 0.23 -8.23
N TYR A 236 6.05 -0.36 -7.97
CA TYR A 236 6.46 -0.77 -6.63
C TYR A 236 7.55 0.13 -6.02
N THR A 237 7.39 0.49 -4.75
CA THR A 237 8.26 1.39 -4.00
C THR A 237 8.27 1.08 -2.50
N LEU A 238 9.35 1.50 -1.82
CA LEU A 238 9.46 1.48 -0.35
C LEU A 238 8.97 2.78 0.31
N GLU A 239 8.63 3.79 -0.50
CA GLU A 239 8.28 5.13 -0.04
C GLU A 239 7.11 5.13 0.96
N ASN A 240 6.12 4.24 0.80
CA ASN A 240 4.98 4.17 1.71
C ASN A 240 5.39 3.82 3.15
N PHE A 241 6.34 2.89 3.32
CA PHE A 241 6.84 2.49 4.63
C PHE A 241 7.60 3.63 5.29
N GLU A 242 8.44 4.33 4.52
CA GLU A 242 9.16 5.51 4.99
C GLU A 242 8.19 6.63 5.39
N ARG A 243 7.16 6.89 4.58
CA ARG A 243 6.14 7.89 4.84
C ARG A 243 5.33 7.57 6.09
N VAL A 244 4.97 6.31 6.32
CA VAL A 244 4.29 5.89 7.55
C VAL A 244 5.20 6.10 8.76
N TRP A 245 6.47 5.72 8.67
CA TRP A 245 7.40 5.81 9.79
C TRP A 245 7.77 7.26 10.16
N LYS A 246 7.96 8.13 9.16
CA LYS A 246 8.36 9.54 9.34
C LYS A 246 7.17 10.49 9.52
N ASN A 247 5.94 10.00 9.57
CA ASN A 247 4.77 10.86 9.70
C ASN A 247 4.71 11.52 11.09
N SER A 248 4.98 12.82 11.16
CA SER A 248 4.94 13.58 12.42
C SER A 248 3.51 13.81 12.93
N ALA A 249 2.52 13.89 12.04
CA ALA A 249 1.11 14.01 12.42
C ALA A 249 0.55 12.70 12.99
N PHE A 250 1.21 11.58 12.69
CA PHE A 250 0.79 10.26 13.11
C PHE A 250 2.00 9.43 13.58
N PRO A 251 2.40 9.51 14.86
CA PRO A 251 3.64 8.93 15.38
C PRO A 251 3.55 7.40 15.46
N PHE A 252 3.70 6.74 14.31
CA PHE A 252 3.51 5.30 14.15
C PHE A 252 4.45 4.48 15.04
N GLY A 253 5.72 4.90 15.15
CA GLY A 253 6.72 4.25 16.00
C GLY A 253 6.30 4.22 17.48
N SER A 254 5.69 5.30 17.98
CA SER A 254 5.16 5.36 19.35
C SER A 254 4.01 4.37 19.54
N PHE A 255 3.06 4.30 18.60
CA PHE A 255 1.95 3.35 18.70
C PHE A 255 2.42 1.89 18.68
N PHE A 256 3.40 1.59 17.83
CA PHE A 256 4.04 0.28 17.77
C PHE A 256 4.70 -0.07 19.11
N LEU A 257 5.50 0.84 19.66
CA LEU A 257 6.18 0.63 20.95
C LEU A 257 5.17 0.46 22.10
N ASN A 258 4.15 1.32 22.17
CA ASN A 258 3.10 1.22 23.19
C ASN A 258 2.40 -0.15 23.13
N SER A 259 2.07 -0.63 21.93
CA SER A 259 1.47 -1.97 21.74
C SER A 259 2.38 -3.07 22.22
N PHE A 260 3.67 -2.97 21.90
CA PHE A 260 4.66 -3.95 22.31
C PHE A 260 4.76 -4.00 23.84
N VAL A 261 4.87 -2.84 24.48
CA VAL A 261 4.91 -2.72 25.95
C VAL A 261 3.65 -3.33 26.56
N VAL A 262 2.46 -2.90 26.12
CA VAL A 262 1.19 -3.42 26.67
C VAL A 262 1.08 -4.93 26.47
N ALA A 263 1.36 -5.45 25.28
CA ALA A 263 1.23 -6.87 24.98
C ALA A 263 2.26 -7.72 25.73
N PHE A 264 3.53 -7.27 25.76
CA PHE A 264 4.62 -7.98 26.44
C PHE A 264 4.40 -8.06 27.94
N PHE A 265 4.12 -6.93 28.60
CA PHE A 265 3.92 -6.91 30.05
C PHE A 265 2.63 -7.59 30.47
N SER A 266 1.55 -7.49 29.69
CA SER A 266 0.34 -8.27 29.95
C SER A 266 0.61 -9.77 29.86
N ALA A 267 1.35 -10.21 28.82
CA ALA A 267 1.68 -11.62 28.64
C ALA A 267 2.58 -12.16 29.76
N ILE A 268 3.67 -11.48 30.10
CA ILE A 268 4.61 -11.96 31.13
C ILE A 268 3.95 -12.03 32.51
N LEU A 269 3.19 -10.99 32.89
CA LEU A 269 2.50 -10.95 34.19
C LEU A 269 1.40 -12.01 34.25
N THR A 270 0.64 -12.18 33.17
CA THR A 270 -0.37 -13.24 33.07
C THR A 270 0.24 -14.61 33.23
N VAL A 271 1.36 -14.90 32.54
CA VAL A 271 2.06 -16.19 32.65
C VAL A 271 2.51 -16.44 34.08
N ILE A 272 3.12 -15.44 34.73
CA ILE A 272 3.57 -15.55 36.12
C ILE A 272 2.38 -15.89 37.04
N LEU A 273 1.30 -15.09 36.98
CA LEU A 273 0.12 -15.27 37.82
C LEU A 273 -0.59 -16.60 37.57
N CYS A 274 -0.75 -16.99 36.31
CA CYS A 274 -1.37 -18.26 35.93
C CYS A 274 -0.50 -19.46 36.32
N THR A 275 0.82 -19.32 36.30
CA THR A 275 1.74 -20.38 36.75
C THR A 275 1.64 -20.56 38.26
N PHE A 276 1.61 -19.47 39.04
CA PHE A 276 1.38 -19.54 40.49
C PHE A 276 0.04 -20.18 40.82
N ALA A 277 -1.04 -19.68 40.22
CA ALA A 277 -2.37 -20.21 40.48
C ALA A 277 -2.51 -21.66 39.98
N GLY A 278 -2.00 -21.97 38.79
CA GLY A 278 -1.98 -23.33 38.24
C GLY A 278 -1.24 -24.30 39.15
N TYR A 279 -0.09 -23.90 39.69
CA TYR A 279 0.68 -24.70 40.65
C TYR A 279 -0.12 -24.99 41.92
N ALA A 280 -0.72 -23.95 42.52
CA ALA A 280 -1.55 -24.10 43.71
C ALA A 280 -2.74 -25.03 43.45
N PHE A 281 -3.50 -24.82 42.36
CA PHE A 281 -4.67 -25.63 42.02
C PHE A 281 -4.34 -27.05 41.53
N ALA A 282 -3.11 -27.32 41.10
CA ALA A 282 -2.71 -28.66 40.65
C ALA A 282 -2.03 -29.47 41.77
N LYS A 283 -1.10 -28.87 42.53
CA LYS A 283 -0.22 -29.60 43.46
C LYS A 283 -0.45 -29.31 44.94
N LYS A 284 -1.25 -28.30 45.29
CA LYS A 284 -1.54 -27.97 46.70
C LYS A 284 -2.97 -28.29 47.07
N ASP A 285 -3.16 -28.75 48.30
CA ASP A 285 -4.48 -29.00 48.86
C ASP A 285 -4.85 -27.88 49.81
N PHE A 286 -5.99 -27.26 49.55
CA PHE A 286 -6.52 -26.16 50.35
C PHE A 286 -8.05 -26.20 50.34
N TYR A 287 -8.63 -25.63 51.38
CA TYR A 287 -10.07 -25.61 51.58
C TYR A 287 -10.77 -24.89 50.41
N GLY A 288 -11.80 -25.51 49.83
CA GLY A 288 -12.57 -24.93 48.73
C GLY A 288 -11.95 -25.01 47.34
N LYS A 289 -10.79 -25.68 47.16
CA LYS A 289 -10.08 -25.85 45.87
C LYS A 289 -10.99 -26.20 44.69
N LYS A 290 -11.83 -27.24 44.82
CA LYS A 290 -12.75 -27.67 43.75
C LYS A 290 -13.81 -26.62 43.43
N PHE A 291 -14.41 -26.03 44.46
CA PHE A 291 -15.43 -25.00 44.31
C PHE A 291 -14.88 -23.75 43.62
N LEU A 292 -13.75 -23.22 44.10
CA LEU A 292 -13.10 -22.05 43.52
C LEU A 292 -12.69 -22.29 42.05
N PHE A 293 -12.19 -23.48 41.74
CA PHE A 293 -11.83 -23.82 40.37
C PHE A 293 -13.05 -23.86 39.45
N VAL A 294 -14.14 -24.51 39.86
CA VAL A 294 -15.40 -24.54 39.10
C VAL A 294 -16.01 -23.15 38.97
N LEU A 295 -15.95 -22.32 40.01
CA LEU A 295 -16.42 -20.94 39.98
C LEU A 295 -15.64 -20.11 38.93
N PHE A 296 -14.31 -20.24 38.90
CA PHE A 296 -13.51 -19.59 37.87
C PHE A 296 -13.88 -20.10 36.47
N LEU A 297 -13.96 -21.42 36.25
CA LEU A 297 -14.36 -21.94 34.93
C LEU A 297 -15.75 -21.48 34.49
N SER A 298 -16.69 -21.38 35.43
CA SER A 298 -18.04 -20.91 35.15
C SER A 298 -18.06 -19.45 34.67
N SER A 299 -17.11 -18.61 35.11
CA SER A 299 -17.03 -17.22 34.66
C SER A 299 -16.63 -17.09 33.18
N MET A 300 -15.95 -18.10 32.61
CA MET A 300 -15.63 -18.13 31.18
C MET A 300 -16.86 -18.33 30.29
N MET A 301 -17.98 -18.80 30.84
CA MET A 301 -19.24 -18.91 30.09
C MET A 301 -19.88 -17.53 29.86
N VAL A 302 -19.50 -16.52 30.64
CA VAL A 302 -19.98 -15.15 30.49
C VAL A 302 -19.17 -14.43 29.42
N PRO A 303 -19.80 -13.87 28.37
CA PRO A 303 -19.09 -13.10 27.36
C PRO A 303 -18.34 -11.91 27.97
N GLY A 304 -17.02 -11.84 27.71
CA GLY A 304 -16.14 -10.83 28.31
C GLY A 304 -16.57 -9.38 28.07
N ILE A 305 -17.29 -9.11 26.97
CA ILE A 305 -17.78 -7.77 26.61
C ILE A 305 -18.74 -7.17 27.65
N ILE A 306 -19.46 -8.02 28.39
CA ILE A 306 -20.41 -7.57 29.42
C ILE A 306 -19.67 -6.88 30.58
N PHE A 307 -18.45 -7.33 30.87
CA PHE A 307 -17.62 -6.74 31.92
C PHE A 307 -16.96 -5.42 31.50
N MET A 308 -17.02 -5.04 30.22
CA MET A 308 -16.30 -3.87 29.71
C MET A 308 -16.74 -2.55 30.36
N VAL A 309 -18.05 -2.33 30.50
CA VAL A 309 -18.60 -1.12 31.15
C VAL A 309 -18.18 -1.01 32.62
N PRO A 310 -18.41 -2.03 33.48
CA PRO A 310 -17.97 -1.94 34.87
C PRO A 310 -16.44 -1.88 35.00
N GLN A 311 -15.69 -2.58 34.16
CA GLN A 311 -14.23 -2.51 34.13
C GLN A 311 -13.74 -1.10 33.80
N PHE A 312 -14.33 -0.44 32.80
CA PHE A 312 -14.02 0.96 32.48
C PHE A 312 -14.34 1.89 33.65
N ALA A 313 -15.49 1.71 34.31
CA ALA A 313 -15.87 2.53 35.46
C ALA A 313 -14.86 2.40 36.61
N ILE A 314 -14.35 1.19 36.88
CA ILE A 314 -13.31 0.95 37.89
C ILE A 314 -12.01 1.66 37.48
N VAL A 315 -11.53 1.45 36.26
CA VAL A 315 -10.29 2.07 35.74
C VAL A 315 -10.37 3.59 35.75
N ASN A 316 -11.53 4.16 35.42
CA ASN A 316 -11.78 5.60 35.49
C ASN A 316 -11.76 6.11 36.93
N ARG A 317 -12.41 5.41 37.87
CA ARG A 317 -12.38 5.76 39.30
C ARG A 317 -10.98 5.69 39.91
N LEU A 318 -10.13 4.77 39.42
CA LEU A 318 -8.74 4.64 39.82
C LEU A 318 -7.83 5.71 39.17
N GLY A 319 -8.34 6.52 38.24
CA GLY A 319 -7.54 7.50 37.49
C GLY A 319 -6.53 6.87 36.53
N TRP A 320 -6.80 5.66 36.04
CA TRP A 320 -5.90 4.89 35.17
C TRP A 320 -6.16 5.09 33.67
N ILE A 321 -7.05 6.00 33.30
CA ILE A 321 -7.25 6.42 31.90
C ILE A 321 -5.96 7.03 31.36
N ASN A 322 -5.61 6.76 30.10
CA ASN A 322 -4.37 7.22 29.47
C ASN A 322 -3.10 6.73 30.18
N THR A 323 -3.08 5.48 30.66
CA THR A 323 -1.90 4.90 31.32
C THR A 323 -1.69 3.44 30.96
N TYR A 324 -0.45 2.96 31.05
CA TYR A 324 -0.14 1.54 30.82
C TYR A 324 -0.85 0.61 31.81
N GLN A 325 -0.95 0.98 33.09
CA GLN A 325 -1.65 0.15 34.08
C GLN A 325 -3.14 -0.03 33.75
N GLY A 326 -3.82 1.00 33.24
CA GLY A 326 -5.21 0.91 32.77
C GLY A 326 -5.38 -0.02 31.58
N MET A 327 -4.32 -0.22 30.78
CA MET A 327 -4.31 -1.13 29.64
C MET A 327 -3.99 -2.57 30.05
N ILE A 328 -3.05 -2.75 30.98
CA ILE A 328 -2.46 -4.05 31.35
C ILE A 328 -3.26 -4.75 32.46
N VAL A 329 -3.44 -4.07 33.59
CA VAL A 329 -3.92 -4.70 34.85
C VAL A 329 -5.28 -5.38 34.71
N PRO A 330 -6.29 -4.79 34.04
CA PRO A 330 -7.60 -5.43 33.94
C PRO A 330 -7.59 -6.79 33.22
N HIS A 331 -6.57 -7.08 32.41
CA HIS A 331 -6.47 -8.31 31.63
C HIS A 331 -5.61 -9.39 32.29
N LEU A 332 -5.01 -9.11 33.45
CA LEU A 332 -4.17 -10.08 34.16
C LEU A 332 -4.97 -11.24 34.76
N ALA A 333 -6.25 -11.01 35.04
CA ALA A 333 -7.18 -12.04 35.48
C ALA A 333 -7.58 -12.95 34.30
N ASN A 334 -6.73 -13.94 34.01
CA ASN A 334 -6.90 -14.84 32.88
C ASN A 334 -7.26 -16.26 33.33
N VAL A 335 -8.56 -16.56 33.39
CA VAL A 335 -9.05 -17.88 33.79
C VAL A 335 -8.64 -18.98 32.79
N PHE A 336 -8.61 -18.66 31.49
CA PHE A 336 -8.16 -19.60 30.47
C PHE A 336 -6.69 -19.99 30.69
N GLY A 337 -5.83 -19.01 30.99
CA GLY A 337 -4.43 -19.24 31.33
C GLY A 337 -4.27 -20.10 32.59
N LEU A 338 -5.06 -19.85 33.63
CA LEU A 338 -5.12 -20.69 34.82
C LEU A 338 -5.49 -22.14 34.47
N TYR A 339 -6.55 -22.34 33.66
CA TYR A 339 -6.99 -23.66 33.24
C TYR A 339 -5.89 -24.42 32.49
N LEU A 340 -5.25 -23.78 31.51
CA LEU A 340 -4.14 -24.38 30.75
C LEU A 340 -2.95 -24.76 31.64
N MET A 341 -2.49 -23.83 32.49
CA MET A 341 -1.35 -24.08 33.37
C MET A 341 -1.66 -25.18 34.39
N ARG A 342 -2.85 -25.17 35.00
CA ARG A 342 -3.27 -26.22 35.92
C ARG A 342 -3.27 -27.58 35.21
N GLY A 343 -3.92 -27.69 34.05
CA GLY A 343 -4.02 -28.96 33.32
C GLY A 343 -2.66 -29.54 32.93
N TYR A 344 -1.73 -28.68 32.51
CA TYR A 344 -0.36 -29.11 32.19
C TYR A 344 0.43 -29.52 33.45
N ILE A 345 0.36 -28.75 34.53
CA ILE A 345 1.07 -29.05 35.79
C ILE A 345 0.53 -30.34 36.43
N GLU A 346 -0.78 -30.60 36.31
CA GLU A 346 -1.42 -31.81 36.84
C GLU A 346 -0.85 -33.09 36.19
N ALA A 347 -0.47 -33.03 34.91
CA ALA A 347 0.14 -34.13 34.17
C ALA A 347 1.60 -34.44 34.57
N ILE A 348 2.28 -33.53 35.28
CA ILE A 348 3.66 -33.76 35.73
C ILE A 348 3.64 -34.79 36.88
N PRO A 349 4.44 -35.88 36.82
CA PRO A 349 4.48 -36.90 37.88
C PRO A 349 4.76 -36.29 39.25
N HIS A 350 3.99 -36.69 40.27
CA HIS A 350 4.14 -36.16 41.63
C HIS A 350 5.48 -36.55 42.27
N SER A 351 6.04 -37.70 41.88
CA SER A 351 7.33 -38.21 42.37
C SER A 351 8.51 -37.25 42.15
N LEU A 352 8.45 -36.38 41.14
CA LEU A 352 9.48 -35.35 40.93
C LEU A 352 9.47 -34.28 42.02
N PHE A 353 8.30 -33.99 42.59
CA PHE A 353 8.13 -33.02 43.67
C PHE A 353 8.52 -33.68 45.00
N GLU A 354 8.08 -34.92 45.25
CA GLU A 354 8.47 -35.71 46.43
C GLU A 354 9.99 -35.92 46.51
N ALA A 355 10.65 -36.20 45.39
CA ALA A 355 12.10 -36.33 45.35
C ALA A 355 12.82 -35.03 45.77
N ALA A 356 12.34 -33.89 45.28
CA ALA A 356 12.90 -32.59 45.66
C ALA A 356 12.65 -32.27 47.16
N GLU A 357 11.49 -32.67 47.70
CA GLU A 357 11.21 -32.54 49.14
C GLU A 357 12.14 -33.42 49.98
N ILE A 358 12.44 -34.65 49.53
CA ILE A 358 13.42 -35.55 50.17
C ILE A 358 14.84 -34.95 50.12
N ASP A 359 15.20 -34.28 49.03
CA ASP A 359 16.45 -33.53 48.88
C ASP A 359 16.51 -32.23 49.74
N GLY A 360 15.45 -31.94 50.51
CA GLY A 360 15.37 -30.79 51.41
C GLY A 360 15.06 -29.47 50.72
N ALA A 361 14.55 -29.50 49.47
CA ALA A 361 14.13 -28.29 48.77
C ALA A 361 12.87 -27.70 49.42
N ASN A 362 12.91 -26.41 49.73
CA ASN A 362 11.72 -25.67 50.14
C ASN A 362 10.78 -25.40 48.96
N GLU A 363 9.57 -24.95 49.27
CA GLU A 363 8.51 -24.75 48.28
C GLU A 363 8.89 -23.82 47.12
N TRP A 364 9.61 -22.74 47.42
CA TRP A 364 10.06 -21.79 46.39
C TRP A 364 11.16 -22.39 45.51
N GLN A 365 12.03 -23.23 46.10
CA GLN A 365 13.04 -23.98 45.35
C GLN A 365 12.39 -25.00 44.42
N ILE A 366 11.39 -25.75 44.90
CA ILE A 366 10.62 -26.69 44.08
C ILE A 366 9.95 -25.95 42.93
N PHE A 367 9.28 -24.84 43.21
CA PHE A 367 8.67 -24.00 42.18
C PHE A 367 9.68 -23.53 41.13
N ARG A 368 10.81 -22.96 41.57
CA ARG A 368 11.79 -22.33 40.66
C ARG A 368 12.63 -23.35 39.88
N PHE A 369 13.10 -24.39 40.54
CA PHE A 369 14.10 -25.32 39.99
C PHE A 369 13.49 -26.60 39.42
N VAL A 370 12.29 -27.00 39.86
CA VAL A 370 11.61 -28.19 39.34
C VAL A 370 10.46 -27.79 38.42
N LEU A 371 9.52 -26.98 38.91
CA LEU A 371 8.29 -26.68 38.17
C LEU A 371 8.54 -25.81 36.92
N ILE A 372 9.21 -24.66 37.05
CA ILE A 372 9.39 -23.71 35.93
C ILE A 372 10.07 -24.38 34.71
N PRO A 373 11.19 -25.13 34.84
CA PRO A 373 11.82 -25.78 33.69
C PRO A 373 10.91 -26.79 32.99
N LEU A 374 10.10 -27.54 33.75
CA LEU A 374 9.15 -28.51 33.21
C LEU A 374 7.95 -27.84 32.52
N CYS A 375 7.56 -26.67 33.01
CA CYS A 375 6.43 -25.88 32.49
C CYS A 375 6.80 -24.94 31.35
N LEU A 376 8.08 -24.76 31.04
CA LEU A 376 8.55 -23.80 30.03
C LEU A 376 7.81 -23.89 28.68
N PRO A 377 7.51 -25.08 28.11
CA PRO A 377 6.75 -25.17 26.86
C PRO A 377 5.34 -24.59 26.96
N MET A 378 4.65 -24.85 28.08
CA MET A 378 3.30 -24.34 28.31
C MET A 378 3.29 -22.85 28.67
N MET A 379 4.27 -22.41 29.45
CA MET A 379 4.48 -20.97 29.74
C MET A 379 4.73 -20.18 28.45
N ALA A 380 5.53 -20.71 27.53
CA ALA A 380 5.78 -20.10 26.22
C ALA A 380 4.50 -20.05 25.36
N THR A 381 3.70 -21.12 25.39
CA THR A 381 2.40 -21.19 24.71
C THR A 381 1.44 -20.13 25.25
N LEU A 382 1.29 -20.06 26.58
CA LEU A 382 0.43 -19.07 27.23
C LEU A 382 0.93 -17.63 26.99
N PHE A 383 2.25 -17.42 27.01
CA PHE A 383 2.84 -16.13 26.66
C PHE A 383 2.43 -15.71 25.25
N LEU A 384 2.60 -16.58 24.26
CA LEU A 384 2.27 -16.27 22.88
C LEU A 384 0.77 -15.97 22.71
N LEU A 385 -0.09 -16.82 23.25
CA LEU A 385 -1.55 -16.62 23.14
C LEU A 385 -1.98 -15.29 23.77
N THR A 386 -1.42 -14.97 24.95
CA THR A 386 -1.73 -13.72 25.64
C THR A 386 -1.15 -12.52 24.90
N PHE A 387 0.08 -12.60 24.40
CA PHE A 387 0.72 -11.54 23.63
C PHE A 387 -0.08 -11.22 22.37
N VAL A 388 -0.46 -12.22 21.58
CA VAL A 388 -1.26 -12.03 20.35
C VAL A 388 -2.62 -11.42 20.67
N GLY A 389 -3.27 -11.89 21.75
CA GLY A 389 -4.55 -11.34 22.20
C GLY A 389 -4.43 -9.86 22.59
N GLN A 390 -3.38 -9.47 23.31
CA GLN A 390 -3.20 -8.08 23.73
C GLN A 390 -2.66 -7.17 22.63
N TRP A 391 -1.84 -7.70 21.72
CA TRP A 391 -1.37 -6.99 20.54
C TRP A 391 -2.52 -6.60 19.60
N SER A 392 -3.53 -7.46 19.50
CA SER A 392 -4.73 -7.26 18.68
C SER A 392 -5.91 -6.62 19.43
N ASN A 393 -5.74 -6.30 20.73
CA ASN A 393 -6.80 -5.75 21.55
C ASN A 393 -7.11 -4.31 21.12
N PHE A 394 -8.09 -4.15 20.23
CA PHE A 394 -8.49 -2.85 19.74
C PHE A 394 -9.46 -2.15 20.70
N LEU A 395 -10.54 -2.86 21.07
CA LEU A 395 -11.71 -2.24 21.66
C LEU A 395 -11.42 -1.67 23.06
N TRP A 396 -10.73 -2.42 23.92
CA TRP A 396 -10.35 -1.92 25.24
C TRP A 396 -9.40 -0.73 25.14
N GLN A 397 -8.40 -0.84 24.26
CA GLN A 397 -7.37 0.18 24.11
C GLN A 397 -7.94 1.49 23.56
N LEU A 398 -8.99 1.40 22.74
CA LEU A 398 -9.73 2.55 22.24
C LEU A 398 -10.48 3.29 23.36
N ILE A 399 -11.15 2.56 24.27
CA ILE A 399 -11.98 3.22 25.30
C ILE A 399 -11.17 3.74 26.49
N VAL A 400 -10.03 3.13 26.80
CA VAL A 400 -9.18 3.51 27.94
C VAL A 400 -8.20 4.63 27.60
N ASN A 401 -8.14 5.02 26.32
CA ASN A 401 -7.34 6.12 25.83
C ASN A 401 -8.21 7.22 25.22
N THR A 402 -7.85 8.47 25.49
CA THR A 402 -8.46 9.63 24.83
C THR A 402 -7.85 9.87 23.44
N PRO A 403 -8.53 10.62 22.54
CA PRO A 403 -8.05 10.93 21.20
C PRO A 403 -6.75 11.74 21.10
N ASP A 404 -6.24 12.25 22.22
CA ASP A 404 -4.99 12.99 22.39
C ASP A 404 -3.93 12.20 23.21
N SER A 405 -4.28 11.04 23.74
CA SER A 405 -3.39 10.20 24.56
C SER A 405 -2.09 9.82 23.82
N PRO A 406 -0.91 9.98 24.44
CA PRO A 406 0.37 9.52 23.87
C PRO A 406 0.58 8.01 24.00
N TYR A 407 -0.27 7.31 24.77
CA TYR A 407 -0.15 5.89 25.05
C TYR A 407 -0.96 4.99 24.11
N ARG A 408 -1.53 5.55 23.04
CA ARG A 408 -2.34 4.79 22.09
C ARG A 408 -1.55 3.62 21.51
N THR A 409 -2.23 2.50 21.38
CA THR A 409 -1.69 1.31 20.74
C THR A 409 -1.88 1.38 19.22
N LEU A 410 -1.14 0.56 18.50
CA LEU A 410 -1.09 0.43 17.06
C LEU A 410 -2.45 0.07 16.46
N PRO A 411 -3.25 -0.88 17.02
CA PRO A 411 -4.60 -1.10 16.50
C PRO A 411 -5.48 0.14 16.56
N VAL A 412 -5.40 0.92 17.65
CA VAL A 412 -6.15 2.17 17.83
C VAL A 412 -5.65 3.22 16.85
N GLY A 413 -4.33 3.36 16.74
CA GLY A 413 -3.68 4.22 15.77
C GLY A 413 -4.15 3.91 14.35
N LEU A 414 -4.03 2.67 13.89
CA LEU A 414 -4.40 2.27 12.53
C LEU A 414 -5.86 2.58 12.20
N ALA A 415 -6.77 2.47 13.17
CA ALA A 415 -8.17 2.86 12.98
C ALA A 415 -8.34 4.38 12.77
N LEU A 416 -7.62 5.21 13.53
CA LEU A 416 -7.59 6.66 13.32
C LEU A 416 -6.94 7.03 11.98
N PHE A 417 -5.86 6.34 11.62
CA PHE A 417 -5.18 6.47 10.34
C PHE A 417 -6.12 6.15 9.17
N ARG A 418 -6.95 5.10 9.30
CA ARG A 418 -8.01 4.78 8.33
C ARG A 418 -9.03 5.90 8.20
N GLY A 419 -9.42 6.55 9.29
CA GLY A 419 -10.34 7.69 9.26
C GLY A 419 -9.79 8.88 8.46
N GLN A 420 -8.50 9.19 8.60
CA GLN A 420 -7.85 10.35 7.97
C GLN A 420 -7.34 10.08 6.54
N TYR A 421 -6.92 8.84 6.24
CA TYR A 421 -6.31 8.46 4.96
C TYR A 421 -7.19 7.51 4.14
N GLN A 422 -8.53 7.64 4.20
CA GLN A 422 -9.46 6.77 3.47
C GLN A 422 -9.17 6.67 1.95
N GLN A 423 -8.47 7.65 1.38
CA GLN A 423 -8.11 7.69 -0.03
C GLN A 423 -6.74 7.09 -0.36
N ASN A 424 -5.87 6.84 0.63
CA ASN A 424 -4.50 6.36 0.42
C ASN A 424 -4.32 4.94 0.95
N TRP A 425 -4.89 3.98 0.22
CA TRP A 425 -4.86 2.55 0.57
C TRP A 425 -3.44 2.00 0.68
N GLU A 426 -2.49 2.48 -0.13
CA GLU A 426 -1.09 2.06 -0.12
C GLU A 426 -0.44 2.32 1.26
N LEU A 427 -0.67 3.50 1.82
CA LEU A 427 -0.17 3.88 3.15
C LEU A 427 -0.84 3.09 4.26
N LEU A 428 -2.16 2.85 4.14
CA LEU A 428 -2.91 2.02 5.09
C LEU A 428 -2.37 0.59 5.14
N MET A 429 -2.12 -0.01 3.97
CA MET A 429 -1.58 -1.36 3.89
C MET A 429 -0.12 -1.44 4.37
N ALA A 430 0.70 -0.41 4.11
CA ALA A 430 2.06 -0.33 4.67
C ALA A 430 2.05 -0.26 6.20
N GLY A 431 1.16 0.54 6.79
CA GLY A 431 0.92 0.55 8.24
C GLY A 431 0.46 -0.81 8.76
N ALA A 432 -0.48 -1.47 8.07
CA ALA A 432 -0.96 -2.79 8.45
C ALA A 432 0.16 -3.86 8.39
N CYS A 433 1.07 -3.80 7.42
CA CYS A 433 2.22 -4.71 7.33
C CYS A 433 3.10 -4.67 8.58
N PHE A 434 3.38 -3.47 9.12
CA PHE A 434 4.12 -3.35 10.38
C PHE A 434 3.42 -4.07 11.54
N SER A 435 2.09 -4.08 11.58
CA SER A 435 1.34 -4.75 12.67
C SER A 435 1.50 -6.27 12.68
N VAL A 436 1.86 -6.88 11.54
CA VAL A 436 2.05 -8.33 11.42
C VAL A 436 3.45 -8.75 11.89
N LEU A 437 4.45 -7.87 11.80
CA LEU A 437 5.85 -8.22 12.06
C LEU A 437 6.09 -8.84 13.45
N PRO A 438 5.57 -8.28 14.57
CA PRO A 438 5.87 -8.83 15.90
C PRO A 438 5.27 -10.21 16.12
N ILE A 439 4.08 -10.46 15.58
CA ILE A 439 3.43 -11.77 15.65
C ILE A 439 4.23 -12.78 14.81
N ALA A 440 4.65 -12.40 13.60
CA ALA A 440 5.45 -13.28 12.74
C ALA A 440 6.79 -13.64 13.39
N ILE A 441 7.53 -12.66 13.93
CA ILE A 441 8.79 -12.88 14.65
C ILE A 441 8.56 -13.77 15.87
N LEU A 442 7.55 -13.47 16.68
CA LEU A 442 7.24 -14.24 17.87
C LEU A 442 6.89 -15.69 17.53
N PHE A 443 6.11 -15.92 16.47
CA PHE A 443 5.78 -17.26 15.99
C PHE A 443 7.02 -18.03 15.53
N LEU A 444 7.92 -17.40 14.76
CA LEU A 444 9.17 -18.01 14.33
C LEU A 444 10.09 -18.42 15.50
N VAL A 445 10.07 -17.64 16.58
CA VAL A 445 10.81 -17.96 17.82
C VAL A 445 10.08 -19.04 18.63
N ALA A 446 8.75 -19.01 18.67
CA ALA A 446 7.93 -19.88 19.50
C ALA A 446 7.71 -21.28 18.93
N GLN A 447 7.75 -21.46 17.59
CA GLN A 447 7.46 -22.72 16.92
C GLN A 447 8.27 -23.91 17.46
N ARG A 448 9.51 -23.69 17.93
CA ARG A 448 10.36 -24.74 18.53
C ARG A 448 9.74 -25.32 19.81
N PHE A 449 9.10 -24.48 20.63
CA PHE A 449 8.48 -24.91 21.89
C PHE A 449 7.16 -25.67 21.65
N PHE A 450 6.43 -25.34 20.59
CA PHE A 450 5.22 -26.07 20.19
C PHE A 450 5.53 -27.51 19.77
N ILE A 451 6.60 -27.71 19.00
CA ILE A 451 7.01 -29.04 18.51
C ILE A 451 7.45 -29.95 19.67
N GLU A 452 8.21 -29.42 20.61
CA GLU A 452 8.67 -30.16 21.80
C GLU A 452 7.52 -30.52 22.77
N GLY A 453 6.53 -29.64 22.92
CA GLY A 453 5.38 -29.87 23.79
C GLY A 453 4.42 -30.96 23.29
N MET A 454 4.19 -31.03 21.97
CA MET A 454 3.30 -32.03 21.38
C MET A 454 3.94 -33.43 21.25
N THR A 455 5.25 -33.50 21.06
CA THR A 455 5.95 -34.78 20.83
C THR A 455 6.11 -35.62 22.09
N ARG A 456 6.16 -35.01 23.28
CA ARG A 456 6.22 -35.75 24.56
C ARG A 456 4.91 -36.44 24.97
N GLY A 457 3.75 -35.98 24.47
CA GLY A 457 2.45 -36.62 24.74
C GLY A 457 2.04 -37.68 23.70
N ALA A 458 2.67 -37.69 22.53
CA ALA A 458 2.29 -38.57 21.41
C ALA A 458 2.99 -39.94 21.45
N VAL A 459 4.12 -40.06 22.15
CA VAL A 459 4.81 -41.34 22.32
C VAL A 459 4.41 -41.92 23.67
N LYS A 460 3.39 -42.80 23.65
CA LYS A 460 3.22 -43.78 24.72
C LYS A 460 4.39 -44.77 24.62
N GLY A 461 5.39 -44.58 25.47
CA GLY A 461 6.39 -45.60 25.78
C GLY A 461 5.87 -46.52 26.86
#